data_AF-A0A7Z0NSS6-F1
#
_entry.id   AF-A0A7Z0NSS6-F1
#
_cell.length_a   1.000
_cell.length_b   1.000
_cell.length_c   1.000
_cell.angle_alpha   90.00
_cell.angle_beta   90.00
_cell.angle_gamma   90.00
#
_symmetry.space_group_name_H-M   'P 1'
#
loop_
_entity.id
_entity.type
_entity.pdbx_description
1 polymer ?
#
loop_
_entity_poly.entity_id
_entity_poly.type
_entity_poly.pdbx_seq_one_letter_code
_entity_poly.pdbx_strand_id
1 'polypeptide(L)'
;MTTEPTTLLEKQVYARGLCTKAVLTAELDPWFPATEQESALEEVARRVCAGCPVKDECGELALRKERGLPRDRIHGIFGGLAPHQRIAAIQARRGVAR
;
A
#
# COMPACT_ATOMS: atom_id res chain seq x y z
N MET A 1 0.15 10.98 10.80
CA MET A 1 1.12 9.87 10.97
C MET A 1 0.87 9.24 12.33
N THR A 2 0.60 7.94 12.39
CA THR A 2 0.47 7.20 13.66
C THR A 2 1.82 7.09 14.37
N THR A 3 1.82 7.11 15.71
CA THR A 3 3.01 6.91 16.55
C THR A 3 3.25 5.44 16.89
N GLU A 4 2.37 4.55 16.44
CA GLU A 4 2.50 3.11 16.70
C GLU A 4 3.77 2.54 16.04
N PRO A 5 4.42 1.53 16.67
CA PRO A 5 5.59 0.89 16.10
C PRO A 5 5.23 0.07 14.85
N THR A 6 6.17 -0.07 13.91
CA THR A 6 5.98 -0.81 12.65
C THR A 6 5.49 -2.25 12.87
N THR A 7 5.96 -2.92 13.91
CA THR A 7 5.56 -4.29 14.26
C THR A 7 4.08 -4.39 14.70
N LEU A 8 3.53 -3.34 15.30
CA LEU A 8 2.12 -3.31 15.68
C LEU A 8 1.24 -3.08 14.45
N LEU A 9 1.62 -2.15 13.57
CA LEU A 9 0.94 -1.91 12.29
C LEU A 9 0.90 -3.19 11.46
N GLU A 10 2.02 -3.92 11.39
CA GLU A 10 2.09 -5.20 10.69
C GLU A 10 1.10 -6.22 11.24
N LYS A 11 1.03 -6.39 12.57
CA LYS A 11 0.05 -7.28 13.20
C LYS A 11 -1.40 -6.86 12.89
N GLN A 12 -1.71 -5.58 12.98
CA GLN A 12 -3.05 -5.05 12.69
C GLN A 12 -3.44 -5.30 11.24
N VAL A 13 -2.53 -4.99 10.30
CA VAL A 13 -2.73 -5.15 8.86
C VAL A 13 -2.95 -6.62 8.51
N TYR A 14 -2.11 -7.54 9.01
CA TYR A 14 -2.29 -8.97 8.75
C TYR A 14 -3.60 -9.51 9.33
N ALA A 15 -3.97 -9.10 10.55
CA ALA A 15 -5.16 -9.61 11.22
C ALA A 15 -6.48 -9.10 10.63
N ARG A 16 -6.50 -7.86 10.10
CA ARG A 16 -7.74 -7.15 9.76
C ARG A 16 -7.82 -6.67 8.31
N GLY A 17 -6.76 -6.81 7.52
CA GLY A 17 -6.76 -6.46 6.11
C GLY A 17 -7.78 -7.29 5.33
N LEU A 18 -8.61 -6.66 4.52
CA LEU A 18 -9.56 -7.39 3.66
C LEU A 18 -8.85 -8.26 2.62
N CYS A 19 -7.65 -7.82 2.19
CA CYS A 19 -6.80 -8.58 1.26
C CYS A 19 -6.25 -9.88 1.86
N THR A 20 -6.04 -9.96 3.18
CA THR A 20 -5.37 -11.11 3.81
C THR A 20 -6.30 -12.32 3.95
N LYS A 21 -7.61 -12.10 3.80
CA LYS A 21 -8.66 -13.13 3.86
C LYS A 21 -9.16 -13.55 2.48
N ALA A 22 -8.70 -12.90 1.41
CA ALA A 22 -9.13 -13.19 0.06
C ALA A 22 -8.44 -14.48 -0.43
N VAL A 23 -9.23 -15.43 -0.93
CA VAL A 23 -8.71 -16.59 -1.68
C VAL A 23 -8.70 -16.19 -3.15
N LEU A 24 -7.51 -15.95 -3.69
CA LEU A 24 -7.32 -15.41 -5.04
C LEU A 24 -6.44 -16.36 -5.85
N THR A 25 -6.69 -16.46 -7.16
CA THR A 25 -5.68 -16.96 -8.11
C THR A 25 -4.83 -15.77 -8.58
N ALA A 26 -3.61 -16.02 -9.06
CA ALA A 26 -2.70 -14.95 -9.48
C ALA A 26 -3.27 -14.07 -10.61
N GLU A 27 -4.13 -14.64 -11.46
CA GLU A 27 -4.82 -13.93 -12.55
C GLU A 27 -5.99 -13.06 -12.03
N LEU A 28 -6.44 -13.30 -10.80
CA LEU A 28 -7.61 -12.67 -10.19
C LEU A 28 -7.24 -11.80 -9.00
N ASP A 29 -5.96 -11.58 -8.70
CA ASP A 29 -5.56 -10.78 -7.53
C ASP A 29 -5.71 -9.27 -7.82
N PRO A 30 -6.76 -8.60 -7.31
CA PRO A 30 -6.98 -7.21 -7.61
C PRO A 30 -6.02 -6.29 -6.83
N TRP A 31 -5.20 -6.82 -5.91
CA TRP A 31 -4.12 -6.09 -5.25
C TRP A 31 -2.82 -6.09 -6.06
N PHE A 32 -2.73 -6.90 -7.12
CA PHE A 32 -1.64 -6.91 -8.11
C PHE A 32 -2.18 -6.78 -9.55
N PRO A 33 -2.70 -5.60 -9.95
CA PRO A 33 -3.35 -5.43 -11.25
C PRO A 33 -2.38 -5.61 -12.42
N ALA A 34 -2.81 -6.33 -13.46
CA ALA A 34 -2.06 -6.52 -14.71
C ALA A 34 -2.13 -5.28 -15.64
N THR A 35 -1.84 -4.10 -15.10
CA THR A 35 -1.76 -2.83 -15.86
C THR A 35 -0.70 -1.93 -15.26
N GLU A 36 -0.02 -1.17 -16.11
CA GLU A 36 0.95 -0.15 -15.71
C GLU A 36 0.38 1.27 -15.81
N GLN A 37 -0.86 1.41 -16.30
CA GLN A 37 -1.47 2.72 -16.50
C GLN A 37 -1.82 3.33 -15.12
N GLU A 38 -1.18 4.45 -14.78
CA GLU A 38 -1.26 5.06 -13.45
C GLU A 38 -2.71 5.33 -13.02
N SER A 39 -3.53 5.93 -13.88
CA SER A 39 -4.95 6.21 -13.61
C SER A 39 -5.75 4.94 -13.28
N ALA A 40 -5.52 3.84 -14.00
CA ALA A 40 -6.17 2.56 -13.76
C ALA A 40 -5.72 1.96 -12.42
N LEU A 41 -4.42 2.03 -12.10
CA LEU A 41 -3.90 1.58 -10.81
C LEU A 41 -4.51 2.35 -9.64
N GLU A 42 -4.67 3.67 -9.77
CA GLU A 42 -5.30 4.49 -8.74
C GLU A 42 -6.78 4.16 -8.53
N GLU A 43 -7.51 3.91 -9.62
CA GLU A 43 -8.91 3.50 -9.55
C GLU A 43 -9.04 2.15 -8.84
N VAL A 44 -8.20 1.17 -9.22
CA VAL A 44 -8.17 -0.12 -8.53
C VAL A 44 -7.82 0.08 -7.06
N ALA A 45 -6.82 0.91 -6.74
CA ALA A 45 -6.42 1.17 -5.37
C ALA A 45 -7.56 1.71 -4.51
N ARG A 46 -8.32 2.68 -5.02
CA ARG A 46 -9.49 3.22 -4.34
C ARG A 46 -10.55 2.16 -4.12
N ARG A 47 -10.83 1.34 -5.13
CA ARG A 47 -11.88 0.30 -5.10
C ARG A 47 -11.56 -0.84 -4.15
N VAL A 48 -10.38 -1.45 -4.25
CA VAL A 48 -10.05 -2.70 -3.53
C VAL A 48 -9.76 -2.47 -2.05
N CYS A 49 -9.38 -1.25 -1.68
CA CYS A 49 -9.17 -0.85 -0.30
C CYS A 49 -10.38 -0.12 0.31
N ALA A 50 -11.48 0.05 -0.43
CA ALA A 50 -12.70 0.69 0.07
C ALA A 50 -13.25 -0.10 1.27
N GLY A 51 -13.52 0.59 2.38
CA GLY A 51 -14.06 -0.03 3.60
C GLY A 51 -13.07 -0.90 4.39
N CYS A 52 -11.80 -0.99 3.99
CA CYS A 52 -10.80 -1.73 4.75
C CYS A 52 -10.52 -1.03 6.10
N PRO A 53 -10.68 -1.70 7.25
CA PRO A 53 -10.57 -1.07 8.58
C PRO A 53 -9.14 -0.68 8.97
N VAL A 54 -8.15 -1.09 8.17
CA VAL A 54 -6.72 -0.84 8.40
C VAL A 54 -6.09 -0.12 7.21
N LYS A 55 -6.89 0.63 6.44
CA LYS A 55 -6.42 1.31 5.22
C LYS A 55 -5.27 2.28 5.52
N ASP A 56 -5.41 3.10 6.56
CA ASP A 56 -4.43 4.13 6.89
C ASP A 56 -3.16 3.53 7.52
N GLU A 57 -3.32 2.54 8.40
CA GLU A 57 -2.23 1.77 9.01
C GLU A 57 -1.44 1.01 7.95
N CYS A 58 -2.13 0.41 6.97
CA CYS A 58 -1.52 -0.26 5.82
C CYS A 58 -0.72 0.72 4.96
N GLY A 59 -1.27 1.90 4.67
CA GLY A 59 -0.56 2.96 3.93
C GLY A 59 0.70 3.41 4.66
N GLU A 60 0.61 3.67 5.96
CA GLU A 60 1.77 4.07 6.77
C GLU A 60 2.83 2.95 6.85
N LEU A 61 2.40 1.70 7.07
CA LEU A 61 3.28 0.54 7.09
C LEU A 61 4.04 0.37 5.77
N ALA A 62 3.35 0.51 4.64
CA ALA A 62 3.95 0.43 3.31
C ALA A 62 5.03 1.51 3.14
N LEU A 63 4.70 2.78 3.43
CA LEU A 63 5.64 3.89 3.30
C LEU A 63 6.88 3.74 4.19
N ARG A 64 6.73 3.15 5.39
CA ARG A 64 7.86 2.84 6.28
C ARG A 64 8.75 1.74 5.72
N LYS A 65 8.17 0.62 5.29
CA LYS A 65 8.91 -0.53 4.75
C LYS A 65 9.59 -0.21 3.41
N GLU A 66 8.94 0.61 2.59
CA GLU A 66 9.41 0.97 1.25
C GLU A 66 10.41 2.13 1.24
N ARG A 67 10.59 2.86 2.37
CA ARG A 67 11.44 4.07 2.44
C ARG A 67 12.88 3.83 1.96
N GLY A 68 13.42 2.62 2.05
CA GLY A 68 14.78 2.28 1.60
C GLY A 68 14.85 1.50 0.29
N LEU A 69 13.71 1.19 -0.33
CA LEU A 69 13.67 0.30 -1.49
C LEU A 69 13.88 1.07 -2.81
N PRO A 70 14.46 0.41 -3.83
CA PRO A 70 14.46 0.95 -5.17
C PRO A 70 13.03 0.89 -5.77
N ARG A 71 12.77 1.76 -6.76
CA ARG A 71 11.41 1.99 -7.31
C ARG A 71 10.78 0.74 -7.90
N ASP A 72 11.58 -0.12 -8.54
CA ASP A 72 11.19 -1.39 -9.14
C ASP A 72 10.77 -2.46 -8.12
N ARG A 73 11.10 -2.26 -6.84
CA ARG A 73 10.66 -3.12 -5.72
C ARG A 73 9.39 -2.62 -5.03
N ILE A 74 8.80 -1.52 -5.51
CA ILE A 74 7.54 -0.97 -5.01
C ILE A 74 6.45 -1.34 -6.02
N HIS A 75 5.63 -2.33 -5.67
CA HIS A 75 4.59 -2.89 -6.53
C HIS A 75 3.28 -3.10 -5.75
N GLY A 76 2.21 -3.46 -6.47
CA GLY A 76 0.91 -3.76 -5.88
C GLY A 76 0.21 -2.57 -5.20
N ILE A 77 -0.96 -2.85 -4.65
CA ILE A 77 -1.83 -1.88 -3.98
C ILE A 77 -1.73 -2.04 -2.46
N PHE A 78 -1.40 -0.95 -1.76
CA PHE A 78 -1.37 -0.90 -0.30
C PHE A 78 -2.00 0.39 0.21
N GLY A 79 -2.83 0.31 1.25
CA GLY A 79 -3.46 1.47 1.89
C GLY A 79 -4.32 2.33 0.95
N GLY A 80 -4.82 1.75 -0.14
CA GLY A 80 -5.53 2.48 -1.19
C GLY A 80 -4.65 3.39 -2.05
N LEU A 81 -3.34 3.15 -2.06
CA LEU A 81 -2.37 3.86 -2.89
C LEU A 81 -1.75 2.91 -3.92
N ALA A 82 -1.63 3.41 -5.14
CA ALA A 82 -0.84 2.80 -6.21
C ALA A 82 0.68 2.99 -5.97
N PRO A 83 1.54 2.17 -6.60
CA PRO A 83 3.00 2.25 -6.42
C PRO A 83 3.59 3.64 -6.63
N HIS A 84 3.22 4.33 -7.71
CA HIS A 84 3.74 5.68 -8.04
C HIS A 84 3.36 6.71 -6.98
N GLN A 85 2.15 6.62 -6.40
CA GLN A 85 1.70 7.49 -5.33
C GLN A 85 2.52 7.27 -4.05
N ARG A 86 2.84 6.01 -3.71
CA ARG A 86 3.69 5.72 -2.55
C ARG A 86 5.13 6.19 -2.76
N ILE A 87 5.68 6.01 -3.97
CA ILE A 87 6.99 6.56 -4.33
C ILE A 87 7.02 8.08 -4.15
N ALA A 88 6.02 8.79 -4.66
CA ALA A 88 5.92 10.25 -4.49
C ALA A 88 5.82 10.66 -3.01
N ALA A 89 5.00 9.95 -2.22
CA ALA A 89 4.87 10.21 -0.78
C ALA A 89 6.19 9.97 -0.01
N ILE A 90 6.94 8.91 -0.34
CA ILE A 90 8.25 8.64 0.25
C ILE A 90 9.24 9.75 -0.09
N GLN A 91 9.27 10.20 -1.36
CA GLN A 91 10.13 11.30 -1.80
C GLN A 91 9.80 12.61 -1.07
N ALA A 92 8.51 12.95 -0.96
CA ALA A 92 8.05 14.11 -0.21
C ALA A 92 8.49 14.06 1.27
N ARG A 93 8.36 12.90 1.93
CA ARG A 93 8.81 12.71 3.33
C ARG A 93 10.33 12.85 3.50
N ARG A 94 11.12 12.53 2.49
CA ARG A 94 12.58 12.76 2.50
C ARG A 94 12.91 14.24 2.33
N GLY A 95 12.17 14.95 1.50
CA GLY A 95 12.35 16.39 1.27
C GLY A 95 12.01 17.25 2.49
N VAL A 96 11.03 16.85 3.29
CA VAL A 96 10.65 17.53 4.55
C VAL A 96 11.64 17.27 5.70
N ALA A 97 12.40 16.17 5.64
CA ALA A 97 13.38 15.80 6.65
C ALA A 97 14.77 16.41 6.41
N ARG A 98 14.89 17.38 5.52
CA ARG A 98 16.12 18.08 5.13
C ARG A 98 15.99 19.56 5.43
#